data_AF-A0A923XP85-F1
#
_entry.id   AF-A0A923XP85-F1
#
_cell.length_a   1.000
_cell.length_b   1.000
_cell.length_c   1.000
_cell.angle_alpha   90.00
_cell.angle_beta   90.00
_cell.angle_gamma   90.00
#
_symmetry.space_group_name_H-M   'P 1'
#
loop_
_entity.id
_entity.type
_entity.pdbx_description
1 polymer ?
#
loop_
_entity_poly.entity_id
_entity_poly.type
_entity_poly.pdbx_seq_one_letter_code
_entity_poly.pdbx_strand_id
1 'polypeptide(L)'
;MIDKEKFLKPLSLGNSTFKDIIESNCIYVDKTEEIYKLFDNENTKKYYFLSRPRRFGKSLLVSTLEQIFLGNKELFKGLYIYDKIEFKKYPVIKLTMNDLNYAD
;
A
#
# COMPACT_ATOMS: atom_id res chain seq x y z
N MET A 1 24.57 -18.78 -23.25
CA MET A 1 24.98 -18.15 -21.98
C MET A 1 23.71 -17.64 -21.32
N ILE A 2 23.30 -18.26 -20.22
CA ILE A 2 22.07 -17.89 -19.49
C ILE A 2 22.45 -16.70 -18.62
N ASP A 3 21.77 -15.57 -18.81
CA ASP A 3 21.99 -14.32 -18.08
C ASP A 3 21.94 -14.54 -16.57
N LYS A 4 23.12 -14.62 -15.97
CA LYS A 4 23.31 -14.54 -14.53
C LYS A 4 22.99 -13.09 -14.12
N GLU A 5 22.17 -12.95 -13.09
CA GLU A 5 21.84 -11.69 -12.39
C GLU A 5 20.67 -10.87 -12.96
N LYS A 6 19.47 -11.46 -12.88
CA LYS A 6 18.30 -10.66 -12.49
C LYS A 6 18.53 -10.22 -11.04
N PHE A 7 19.24 -9.11 -10.82
CA PHE A 7 19.45 -8.55 -9.47
C PHE A 7 18.10 -8.50 -8.76
N LEU A 8 17.98 -9.25 -7.65
CA LEU A 8 16.79 -9.18 -6.82
C LEU A 8 16.64 -7.71 -6.39
N LYS A 9 15.45 -7.14 -6.59
CA LYS A 9 15.15 -5.80 -6.09
C LYS A 9 15.49 -5.74 -4.59
N PRO A 10 16.00 -4.62 -4.07
CA PRO A 10 16.31 -4.51 -2.65
C PRO A 10 15.03 -4.59 -1.80
N LEU A 11 15.15 -5.15 -0.61
CA LEU A 11 14.10 -5.08 0.42
C LEU A 11 14.12 -3.68 1.03
N SER A 12 12.94 -3.07 1.22
CA SER A 12 12.82 -1.82 1.95
C SER A 12 13.10 -2.07 3.44
N LEU A 13 14.27 -1.65 3.92
CA LEU A 13 14.67 -1.79 5.32
C LEU A 13 14.02 -0.70 6.19
N GLY A 14 12.75 -0.89 6.56
CA GLY A 14 12.05 -0.13 7.61
C GLY A 14 11.25 1.10 7.16
N ASN A 15 10.09 1.32 7.81
CA ASN A 15 9.17 2.48 7.74
C ASN A 15 8.95 3.17 6.37
N SER A 16 9.09 2.46 5.26
CA SER A 16 8.84 3.01 3.92
C SER A 16 7.35 3.03 3.60
N THR A 17 6.87 4.13 3.01
CA THR A 17 5.52 4.20 2.44
C THR A 17 5.45 3.42 1.13
N PHE A 18 4.24 3.13 0.66
CA PHE A 18 4.04 2.51 -0.65
C PHE A 18 4.75 3.29 -1.77
N LYS A 19 4.62 4.62 -1.76
CA LYS A 19 5.27 5.50 -2.73
C LYS A 19 6.79 5.32 -2.70
N ASP A 20 7.40 5.36 -1.52
CA ASP A 20 8.86 5.22 -1.36
C ASP A 20 9.36 3.87 -1.90
N ILE A 21 8.61 2.78 -1.65
CA ILE A 21 8.96 1.44 -2.13
C ILE A 21 8.94 1.37 -3.66
N ILE A 22 7.90 1.93 -4.29
CA ILE A 22 7.76 1.92 -5.75
C ILE A 22 8.82 2.80 -6.41
N GLU A 23 9.02 4.03 -5.92
CA GLU A 23 9.99 4.98 -6.48
C GLU A 23 11.44 4.52 -6.27
N SER A 24 11.74 3.87 -5.14
CA SER A 24 13.08 3.32 -4.87
C SER A 24 13.34 1.98 -5.58
N ASN A 25 12.40 1.51 -6.42
CA ASN A 25 12.45 0.21 -7.10
C ASN A 25 12.73 -0.97 -6.13
N CYS A 26 12.17 -0.90 -4.93
CA CYS A 26 12.25 -1.94 -3.92
C CYS A 26 11.23 -3.07 -4.20
N ILE A 27 11.38 -4.21 -3.52
CA ILE A 27 10.37 -5.27 -3.54
C ILE A 27 9.09 -4.78 -2.86
N TYR A 28 8.00 -4.78 -3.60
CA TYR A 28 6.64 -4.64 -3.09
C TYR A 28 5.90 -5.96 -3.29
N VAL A 29 5.28 -6.49 -2.22
CA VAL A 29 4.37 -7.64 -2.33
C VAL A 29 2.99 -7.10 -2.65
N ASP A 30 2.53 -7.34 -3.87
CA ASP A 30 1.23 -6.85 -4.34
C ASP A 30 0.08 -7.49 -3.53
N LYS A 31 -0.68 -6.63 -2.85
CA LYS A 31 -1.92 -6.98 -2.14
C LYS A 31 -3.13 -6.19 -2.66
N THR A 32 -3.00 -5.64 -3.87
CA THR A 32 -4.01 -4.72 -4.42
C THR A 32 -5.24 -5.45 -4.94
N GLU A 33 -5.16 -6.77 -5.17
CA GLU A 33 -6.34 -7.62 -5.41
C GLU A 33 -7.23 -7.69 -4.17
N GLU A 34 -6.65 -7.88 -2.99
CA GLU A 34 -7.40 -7.88 -1.74
C GLU A 34 -8.02 -6.53 -1.48
N ILE A 35 -7.29 -5.44 -1.74
CA ILE A 35 -7.84 -4.07 -1.67
C ILE A 35 -9.03 -3.91 -2.62
N TYR A 36 -8.92 -4.38 -3.85
CA TYR A 36 -10.02 -4.34 -4.81
C TYR A 36 -11.26 -5.06 -4.28
N LYS A 37 -11.09 -6.26 -3.70
CA LYS A 37 -12.17 -7.01 -3.04
C LYS A 37 -12.76 -6.28 -1.81
N LEU A 38 -11.99 -5.40 -1.15
CA LEU A 38 -12.52 -4.55 -0.07
C LEU A 38 -13.43 -3.44 -0.61
N PHE A 39 -13.21 -2.97 -1.84
CA PHE A 39 -14.04 -1.94 -2.48
C PHE A 39 -15.29 -2.51 -3.14
N ASP A 40 -15.32 -3.81 -3.43
CA ASP A 40 -16.44 -4.45 -4.08
C ASP A 40 -17.69 -4.43 -3.16
N ASN A 41 -18.74 -3.77 -3.66
CA ASN A 41 -19.88 -3.27 -2.88
C ASN A 41 -20.82 -4.38 -2.38
N GLU A 42 -20.72 -5.60 -2.93
CA GLU A 42 -21.60 -6.71 -2.56
C GLU A 42 -21.20 -7.37 -1.23
N ASN A 43 -19.94 -7.20 -0.79
CA ASN A 43 -19.42 -7.81 0.44
C ASN A 43 -18.80 -6.77 1.40
N THR A 44 -19.03 -5.48 1.18
CA THR A 44 -18.44 -4.43 2.02
C THR A 44 -19.04 -4.46 3.42
N LYS A 45 -18.31 -5.08 4.35
CA LYS A 45 -18.61 -4.91 5.77
C LYS A 45 -18.41 -3.44 6.09
N LYS A 46 -19.36 -2.83 6.81
CA LYS A 46 -19.29 -1.42 7.26
C LYS A 46 -17.97 -1.08 7.97
N TYR A 47 -17.28 -2.09 8.51
CA TYR A 47 -16.01 -1.97 9.21
C TYR A 47 -15.08 -3.13 8.88
N TYR A 48 -13.81 -2.81 8.60
CA TYR A 48 -12.73 -3.79 8.44
C TYR A 48 -11.78 -3.73 9.62
N PHE A 49 -11.62 -4.86 10.32
CA PHE A 49 -10.63 -5.01 11.39
C PHE A 49 -9.36 -5.63 10.83
N LEU A 50 -8.30 -4.84 10.73
CA LEU A 50 -6.96 -5.36 10.46
C LEU A 50 -6.40 -5.94 11.76
N SER A 51 -6.28 -7.27 11.87
CA SER A 51 -5.75 -7.96 13.06
C SER A 51 -4.36 -7.44 13.43
N ARG A 52 -3.98 -7.41 14.73
CA ARG A 52 -2.78 -6.74 15.29
C ARG A 52 -1.44 -7.53 15.31
N PRO A 53 -1.06 -8.42 14.38
CA PRO A 53 0.32 -8.93 14.36
C PRO A 53 1.32 -7.80 14.11
N ARG A 54 2.40 -7.76 14.91
CA ARG A 54 3.49 -6.79 14.75
C ARG A 54 4.22 -7.05 13.43
N ARG A 55 4.59 -5.99 12.70
CA ARG A 55 5.28 -6.01 11.39
C ARG A 55 4.51 -6.65 10.22
N PHE A 56 3.20 -6.84 10.33
CA PHE A 56 2.38 -7.42 9.26
C PHE A 56 2.09 -6.48 8.06
N GLY A 57 2.71 -5.31 8.00
CA GLY A 57 2.57 -4.38 6.87
C GLY A 57 1.29 -3.53 6.90
N LYS A 58 0.66 -3.33 8.06
CA LYS A 58 -0.54 -2.47 8.19
C LYS A 58 -0.30 -1.03 7.73
N SER A 59 0.80 -0.43 8.17
CA SER A 59 1.14 0.94 7.79
C SER A 59 1.38 1.06 6.28
N LEU A 60 2.01 0.03 5.70
CA LEU A 60 2.20 -0.06 4.24
C LEU A 60 0.84 -0.13 3.54
N LEU A 61 -0.08 -0.99 3.98
CA LEU A 61 -1.44 -1.08 3.43
C LEU A 61 -2.18 0.26 3.50
N VAL A 62 -2.14 0.94 4.65
CA VAL A 62 -2.75 2.28 4.81
C VAL A 62 -2.13 3.29 3.85
N SER A 63 -0.80 3.27 3.66
CA SER A 63 -0.14 4.14 2.68
C SER A 63 -0.49 3.78 1.23
N THR A 64 -0.73 2.50 0.91
CA THR A 64 -1.22 2.08 -0.40
C THR A 64 -2.62 2.64 -0.64
N LEU A 65 -3.54 2.52 0.33
CA LEU A 65 -4.88 3.10 0.26
C LEU A 65 -4.84 4.62 0.09
N GLU A 66 -3.98 5.30 0.86
CA GLU A 66 -3.74 6.74 0.72
C GLU A 66 -3.37 7.12 -0.72
N GLN A 67 -2.44 6.40 -1.36
CA GLN A 67 -2.07 6.68 -2.76
C GLN A 67 -3.19 6.37 -3.76
N ILE A 68 -4.04 5.36 -3.50
CA ILE A 68 -5.23 5.08 -4.32
C ILE A 68 -6.20 6.27 -4.26
N PHE A 69 -6.56 6.71 -3.05
CA PHE A 69 -7.53 7.79 -2.86
C PHE A 69 -6.99 9.18 -3.26
N LEU A 70 -5.68 9.37 -3.27
CA LEU A 70 -5.05 10.56 -3.85
C LEU A 70 -5.07 10.55 -5.40
N GLY A 71 -5.42 9.43 -6.02
CA GLY A 71 -5.51 9.29 -7.47
C GLY A 71 -4.16 9.06 -8.17
N ASN A 72 -3.12 8.61 -7.45
CA ASN A 72 -1.76 8.47 -7.99
C ASN A 72 -1.59 7.18 -8.82
N LYS A 73 -2.34 7.06 -9.92
CA LYS A 73 -2.43 5.87 -10.77
C LYS A 73 -1.07 5.31 -11.22
N GLU A 74 -0.13 6.16 -11.60
CA GLU A 74 1.17 5.73 -12.13
C GLU A 74 1.99 4.92 -11.13
N LEU A 75 1.80 5.11 -9.81
CA LEU A 75 2.46 4.32 -8.77
C LEU A 75 2.01 2.85 -8.78
N PHE A 76 0.87 2.56 -9.39
CA PHE A 76 0.28 1.22 -9.42
C PHE A 76 0.59 0.47 -10.71
N LYS A 77 1.41 1.02 -11.61
CA LYS A 77 1.72 0.40 -12.89
C LYS A 77 2.32 -1.01 -12.70
N GLY A 78 1.63 -2.00 -13.27
CA GLY A 78 2.00 -3.42 -13.15
C GLY A 78 1.48 -4.13 -11.89
N LEU A 79 0.70 -3.46 -11.05
CA LEU A 79 -0.04 -4.06 -9.94
C LEU A 79 -1.48 -4.41 -10.36
N TYR A 80 -2.11 -5.35 -9.65
CA TYR A 80 -3.44 -5.84 -9.99
C TYR A 80 -4.49 -4.74 -10.15
N ILE A 81 -4.51 -3.73 -9.26
CA ILE A 81 -5.57 -2.71 -9.24
C ILE A 81 -5.48 -1.65 -10.35
N TYR A 82 -4.37 -1.59 -11.09
CA TYR A 82 -4.05 -0.51 -12.04
C TYR A 82 -5.14 -0.23 -13.09
N ASP A 83 -5.80 -1.28 -13.57
CA ASP A 83 -6.83 -1.26 -14.60
C ASP A 83 -8.21 -1.67 -14.08
N LYS A 84 -8.36 -1.89 -12.76
CA LYS A 84 -9.60 -2.41 -12.14
C LYS A 84 -10.50 -1.34 -11.56
N ILE A 85 -9.95 -0.16 -11.27
CA ILE A 85 -10.70 0.96 -10.68
C ILE A 85 -10.45 2.25 -11.46
N GLU A 86 -11.38 3.19 -11.30
CA GLU A 86 -11.16 4.57 -11.67
C GLU A 86 -10.41 5.29 -10.53
N PHE A 87 -9.22 5.81 -10.82
CA PHE A 87 -8.40 6.55 -9.85
C PHE A 87 -8.94 7.98 -9.69
N LYS A 88 -10.03 8.11 -8.93
CA LYS A 88 -10.59 9.41 -8.53
C LYS A 88 -9.79 10.01 -7.39
N LYS A 89 -9.55 11.31 -7.47
CA LYS A 89 -8.87 12.08 -6.42
C LYS A 89 -9.86 12.51 -5.35
N TYR A 90 -9.55 12.20 -4.10
CA TYR A 90 -10.30 12.58 -2.91
C TYR A 90 -9.42 13.35 -1.92
N PRO A 91 -10.00 14.20 -1.06
CA PRO A 91 -9.30 14.70 0.11
C PRO A 91 -9.02 13.53 1.06
N VAL A 92 -7.76 13.30 1.41
CA VAL A 92 -7.33 12.21 2.30
C VAL A 92 -6.88 12.78 3.63
N ILE A 93 -7.46 12.28 4.73
CA ILE A 93 -7.03 12.57 6.10
C ILE A 93 -6.37 11.32 6.66
N LYS A 94 -5.07 11.40 6.95
CA LYS A 94 -4.30 10.31 7.54
C LYS A 94 -3.95 10.65 8.98
N LEU A 95 -4.54 9.92 9.91
CA LEU A 95 -4.26 10.06 11.34
C LEU A 95 -3.17 9.06 11.74
N THR A 96 -2.09 9.56 12.35
CA THR A 96 -1.00 8.75 12.90
C THR A 96 -0.81 9.09 14.37
N MET A 97 -0.56 8.07 15.19
CA MET A 97 -0.28 8.21 16.62
C MET A 97 1.17 7.83 16.95
N ASN A 98 2.02 7.70 15.92
CA ASN A 98 3.42 7.31 16.12
C ASN A 98 4.24 8.36 16.86
N ASP A 99 3.84 9.63 16.74
CA ASP A 99 4.57 10.78 17.30
C ASP A 99 3.89 11.36 18.54
N LEU A 100 2.91 10.64 19.11
CA LEU A 100 2.32 11.04 20.39
C LEU A 100 3.34 10.78 21.50
N ASN A 101 3.98 11.85 21.96
CA ASN A 101 4.66 11.84 23.24
C ASN A 101 3.60 11.75 24.33
N TYR A 102 3.73 10.75 25.21
CA TYR A 102 2.99 10.74 26.46
C TYR A 102 3.45 11.97 27.24
N ALA A 103 2.53 12.91 27.48
CA ALA A 103 2.75 13.92 28.50
C ALA A 103 2.68 13.18 29.84
N ASP A 104 3.78 13.17 30.57
CA ASP A 104 3.81 12.74 31.97
C ASP A 104 2.90 13.63 32.84
#